data_AF-A0A1B8UJ14-F1
#
_entry.id   AF-A0A1B8UJ14-F1
#
_cell.length_a   1.000
_cell.length_b   1.000
_cell.length_c   1.000
_cell.angle_alpha   90.00
_cell.angle_beta   90.00
_cell.angle_gamma   90.00
#
_symmetry.space_group_name_H-M   'P 1'
#
loop_
_entity.id
_entity.type
_entity.pdbx_description
1 polymer ?
#
loop_
_entity_poly.entity_id
_entity_poly.type
_entity_poly.pdbx_seq_one_letter_code
_entity_poly.pdbx_strand_id
1 'polypeptide(L)' 'MNMSAEIKQQLIEKTVNGLFIDFKKITKNRNEIRIPLLEVGQFTNMDKVYDLRKEKRSYNTWLIFSEEKCELVKDG' A
#
# COMPACT_ATOMS: atom_id res chain seq x y z
N MET A 1 17.17 3.56 9.87
CA MET A 1 16.49 2.97 8.69
C MET A 1 15.97 4.11 7.82
N ASN A 2 16.43 4.21 6.55
CA ASN A 2 16.04 5.30 5.65
C ASN A 2 15.37 4.68 4.41
N MET A 3 14.15 5.12 4.07
CA MET A 3 13.47 4.70 2.85
C MET A 3 14.21 5.29 1.64
N SER A 4 14.56 4.46 0.65
CA SER A 4 15.25 4.92 -0.55
C SER A 4 14.44 5.97 -1.30
N ALA A 5 15.13 6.89 -1.99
CA ALA A 5 14.47 7.91 -2.81
C ALA A 5 13.60 7.27 -3.91
N GLU A 6 14.01 6.12 -4.42
CA GLU A 6 13.27 5.35 -5.41
C GLU A 6 11.90 4.87 -4.89
N ILE A 7 11.85 4.31 -3.68
CA ILE A 7 10.57 3.86 -3.09
C ILE A 7 9.65 5.04 -2.80
N LYS A 8 10.21 6.16 -2.33
CA LYS A 8 9.43 7.40 -2.13
C LYS A 8 8.82 7.86 -3.45
N GLN A 9 9.61 7.87 -4.52
CA GLN A 9 9.14 8.25 -5.85
C GLN A 9 8.04 7.30 -6.35
N GLN A 10 8.22 5.99 -6.23
CA GLN A 10 7.21 4.99 -6.60
C GLN A 10 5.89 5.18 -5.81
N LEU A 11 5.98 5.49 -4.51
CA LEU A 11 4.78 5.77 -3.69
C LEU A 11 4.09 7.05 -4.16
N ILE A 12 4.84 8.12 -4.43
CA ILE A 12 4.29 9.39 -4.93
C ILE A 12 3.57 9.16 -6.27
N GLU A 13 4.20 8.45 -7.21
CA GLU A 13 3.60 8.13 -8.50
C GLU A 13 2.29 7.34 -8.36
N LYS A 14 2.24 6.38 -7.43
CA LYS A 14 1.01 5.63 -7.14
C LYS A 14 -0.10 6.47 -6.54
N THR A 15 0.21 7.56 -5.84
CA THR A 15 -0.82 8.46 -5.31
C THR A 15 -1.59 9.20 -6.39
N VAL A 16 -0.99 9.41 -7.58
CA VAL A 16 -1.65 10.03 -8.75
C VAL A 16 -2.88 9.24 -9.18
N ASN A 17 -2.82 7.91 -9.08
CA ASN A 17 -3.92 7.00 -9.39
C ASN A 17 -4.77 6.64 -8.16
N GLY A 18 -4.64 7.36 -7.04
CA GLY A 18 -5.35 7.05 -5.80
C GLY A 18 -4.78 5.81 -5.10
N LEU A 19 -4.09 6.04 -3.97
CA LEU A 19 -3.50 4.98 -3.16
C LEU A 19 -4.38 4.70 -1.94
N PHE A 20 -4.88 3.47 -1.82
CA PHE A 20 -5.61 3.00 -0.66
C PHE A 20 -4.70 2.18 0.25
N ILE A 21 -4.72 2.54 1.53
CA ILE A 21 -3.96 1.87 2.60
C ILE A 21 -4.97 1.24 3.56
N ASP A 22 -4.96 -0.08 3.66
CA ASP A 22 -5.82 -0.80 4.61
C ASP A 22 -5.09 -1.04 5.93
N PHE A 23 -5.24 -0.09 6.86
CA PHE A 23 -4.67 -0.21 8.19
C PHE A 23 -5.15 -1.43 8.96
N LYS A 24 -6.34 -1.98 8.66
CA LYS A 24 -6.87 -3.17 9.36
C LYS A 24 -6.16 -4.45 8.94
N LYS A 25 -5.51 -4.47 7.78
CA LYS A 25 -4.76 -5.63 7.26
C LYS A 25 -3.24 -5.45 7.34
N ILE A 26 -2.78 -4.44 8.07
CA ILE A 26 -1.36 -4.34 8.41
C ILE A 26 -0.97 -5.59 9.20
N THR A 27 0.03 -6.31 8.69
CA THR A 27 0.58 -7.47 9.36
C THR A 27 1.89 -7.05 10.00
N LYS A 28 2.03 -7.24 11.31
CA LYS A 28 3.26 -6.97 12.05
C LYS A 28 3.73 -8.26 12.70
N ASN A 29 4.98 -8.63 12.44
CA ASN A 29 5.67 -9.66 13.20
C ASN A 29 6.87 -9.04 13.95
N ARG A 30 7.72 -9.87 14.56
CA ARG A 30 8.87 -9.37 15.34
C ARG A 30 9.92 -8.66 14.49
N ASN A 31 10.00 -8.97 13.20
CA ASN A 31 11.11 -8.56 12.34
C ASN A 31 10.67 -7.58 11.24
N GLU A 32 9.38 -7.51 10.93
CA GLU A 32 8.86 -6.67 9.85
C GLU A 32 7.40 -6.22 10.06
N ILE A 33 7.07 -5.12 9.40
CA ILE A 33 5.74 -4.55 9.23
C ILE A 33 5.42 -4.60 7.73
N ARG A 34 4.30 -5.25 7.38
CA ARG A 34 3.77 -5.29 6.02
C ARG A 34 2.52 -4.45 5.94
N ILE A 35 2.54 -3.43 5.09
CA ILE A 35 1.43 -2.52 4.86
C ILE A 35 0.83 -2.85 3.49
N PRO A 36 -0.44 -3.31 3.42
CA PRO A 36 -1.11 -3.56 2.15
C PRO A 36 -1.44 -2.25 1.45
N LEU A 37 -1.12 -2.19 0.17
CA LEU A 37 -1.38 -1.06 -0.71
C LEU A 37 -2.23 -1.52 -1.89
N LEU A 38 -3.18 -0.67 -2.28
CA LEU A 38 -4.01 -0.89 -3.45
C LEU A 38 -4.14 0.41 -4.24
N GLU A 39 -3.81 0.39 -5.52
CA GLU A 39 -4.19 1.47 -6.44
C GLU A 39 -5.68 1.30 -6.75
N VAL A 40 -6.47 2.29 -6.37
CA VAL A 40 -7.91 2.20 -6.52
C VAL A 40 -8.37 2.88 -7.81
N GLY A 41 -7.61 3.83 -8.35
CA GLY A 41 -8.01 4.72 -9.44
C GLY A 41 -8.37 6.11 -8.94
N GLN A 42 -8.53 7.06 -9.86
CA GLN A 42 -9.01 8.40 -9.55
C GLN A 42 -10.52 8.38 -9.28
N PHE A 43 -10.91 8.25 -8.01
CA PHE A 43 -12.31 8.43 -7.62
C PHE A 43 -12.59 9.90 -7.41
N THR A 44 -13.36 10.49 -8.31
CA THR A 44 -14.02 11.77 -8.08
C THR A 44 -15.17 11.67 -7.06
N ASN A 45 -15.66 10.45 -6.80
CA ASN A 45 -16.70 10.17 -5.83
C ASN A 45 -16.15 9.35 -4.65
N MET A 46 -15.98 10.02 -3.51
CA MET A 46 -15.45 9.44 -2.27
C MET A 46 -16.35 8.35 -1.67
N ASP A 47 -17.66 8.36 -1.93
CA ASP A 47 -18.57 7.34 -1.43
C ASP A 47 -18.27 5.98 -2.07
N LYS A 48 -17.90 5.97 -3.35
CA LYS A 48 -17.51 4.74 -4.07
C LYS A 48 -16.23 4.11 -3.51
N VAL A 49 -15.35 4.91 -2.89
CA VAL A 49 -14.14 4.40 -2.23
C VAL A 49 -14.49 3.54 -1.00
N TYR A 50 -15.60 3.83 -0.31
CA TYR A 50 -16.03 3.02 0.82
C TYR A 50 -16.58 1.65 0.39
N ASP A 51 -17.15 1.54 -0.81
CA ASP A 51 -17.58 0.25 -1.34
C ASP A 51 -16.40 -0.64 -1.74
N LEU A 52 -15.25 -0.06 -2.11
CA LEU A 52 -14.00 -0.83 -2.30
C LEU A 52 -13.52 -1.52 -1.03
N ARG A 53 -13.82 -0.99 0.16
CA ARG A 53 -13.51 -1.67 1.43
C ARG A 53 -14.31 -2.96 1.62
N LYS A 54 -15.49 -3.04 0.98
CA LYS A 54 -16.38 -4.21 1.06
C LYS A 54 -16.04 -5.25 -0.01
N GLU A 55 -15.54 -4.82 -1.16
CA GLU A 55 -15.01 -5.74 -2.16
C GLU A 55 -13.75 -6.44 -1.62
N LYS A 56 -13.76 -7.78 -1.60
CA LYS A 56 -12.59 -8.60 -1.30
C LYS A 56 -11.56 -8.48 -2.41
N ARG A 57 -10.94 -7.31 -2.57
CA ARG A 57 -9.83 -7.13 -3.51
C ARG A 57 -8.57 -7.72 -2.89
N SER A 58 -7.89 -8.55 -3.67
CA SER A 58 -6.56 -9.05 -3.32
C SER A 58 -5.59 -7.86 -3.36
N TYR A 59 -4.91 -7.61 -2.24
CA TYR A 59 -3.83 -6.63 -2.20
C TYR A 59 -2.69 -7.17 -3.06
N ASN A 60 -2.42 -6.51 -4.17
CA ASN A 60 -1.38 -6.90 -5.11
C ASN A 60 -0.06 -6.17 -4.86
N THR A 61 -0.02 -5.28 -3.85
CA THR A 61 1.17 -4.50 -3.50
C THR A 61 1.30 -4.42 -1.98
N TRP A 62 2.51 -4.61 -1.47
CA TRP A 62 2.86 -4.54 -0.07
C TRP A 62 4.07 -3.63 0.11
N LEU A 63 3.98 -2.70 1.06
CA LEU A 63 5.11 -1.95 1.54
C LEU A 63 5.64 -2.64 2.80
N ILE A 64 6.85 -3.19 2.71
CA ILE A 64 7.49 -3.97 3.77
C ILE A 64 8.57 -3.12 4.42
N PHE A 65 8.52 -3.03 5.74
CA PHE A 65 9.53 -2.39 6.58
C PHE A 65 10.10 -3.44 7.53
N SER A 66 11.42 -3.61 7.54
CA SER A 66 12.17 -4.34 8.57
C SER A 66 13.33 -3.49 9.06
N GLU A 67 14.06 -3.92 10.09
CA GLU A 67 15.22 -3.16 10.61
C GLU A 67 16.26 -2.82 9.53
N GLU A 68 16.41 -3.69 8.53
CA GLU A 68 17.43 -3.60 7.49
C GLU A 68 16.91 -3.09 6.14
N LYS A 69 15.62 -3.26 5.83
CA LYS A 69 15.09 -2.97 4.50
C LYS A 69 13.72 -2.30 4.52
N CYS A 70 13.53 -1.43 3.53
CA CYS A 70 12.23 -0.94 3.11
C CYS A 70 12.07 -1.36 1.65
N GLU A 71 10.97 -2.03 1.30
CA GLU A 71 10.75 -2.50 -0.08
C GLU A 71 9.27 -2.48 -0.46
N LEU A 72 9.00 -2.30 -1.74
CA LEU A 72 7.67 -2.35 -2.33
C LEU A 72 7.55 -3.62 -3.15
N VAL A 73 6.79 -4.59 -2.65
CA VAL A 73 6.63 -5.92 -3.27
C VAL A 73 5.27 -6.01 -3.93
N LYS A 74 5.21 -6.47 -5.18
CA LYS A 74 3.93 -6.84 -5.81
C LYS A 74 3.68 -8.33 -5.62
N ASP A 75 2.52 -8.70 -5.10
CA ASP A 75 2.04 -10.08 -5.16
C ASP A 75 1.51 -10.32 -6.58
N GLY A 76 2.04 -11.37 -7.23
CA GLY A 76 1.70 -11.76 -8.61
C GLY A 76 0.34 -12.42 -8.73
#